data_AF-D3VF91-F1
#
_entry.id   AF-D3VF91-F1
#
_cell.length_a   1.000
_cell.length_b   1.000
_cell.length_c   1.000
_cell.angle_alpha   90.00
_cell.angle_beta   90.00
_cell.angle_gamma   90.00
#
_symmetry.space_group_name_H-M   'P 1'
#
loop_
_entity.id
_entity.type
_entity.pdbx_description
1 polymer ?
#
loop_
_entity_poly.entity_id
_entity_poly.type
_entity_poly.pdbx_seq_one_letter_code
_entity_poly.pdbx_strand_id
1 'polypeptide(L)'
;MNIPMQYSLSHNADLIKGQSFTLTVTLNIESDTDINGNTISFKNYKYITPPNNTPLNLSDDKKTAIAYCDIIVHGKIPKNEKIIFDVDTTLSGYQSGHFECTPRTIDENTLILTVDNNFLDLPSGENNPSLTGTTCSNILGETYCTESTYRY
;
A
#
# COMPACT_ATOMS: atom_id res chain seq x y z
N MET A 1 28.63 15.28 -5.15
CA MET A 1 27.27 15.86 -5.09
C MET A 1 26.33 14.66 -5.03
N ASN A 2 25.47 14.57 -4.02
CA ASN A 2 24.59 13.40 -3.89
C ASN A 2 23.37 13.57 -4.80
N ILE A 3 23.00 12.50 -5.51
CA ILE A 3 21.88 12.47 -6.44
C ILE A 3 20.59 12.20 -5.66
N PRO A 4 19.54 13.01 -5.81
CA PRO A 4 18.27 12.75 -5.14
C PRO A 4 17.59 11.50 -5.73
N MET A 5 17.02 10.67 -4.87
CA MET A 5 16.10 9.61 -5.28
C MET A 5 14.73 10.19 -5.63
N GLN A 6 13.99 9.52 -6.50
CA GLN A 6 12.62 9.88 -6.89
C GLN A 6 11.62 8.91 -6.26
N TYR A 7 10.43 9.41 -5.95
CA TYR A 7 9.41 8.68 -5.21
C TYR A 7 8.03 8.84 -5.84
N SER A 8 7.22 7.78 -5.83
CA SER A 8 5.80 7.85 -6.24
C SER A 8 4.89 8.56 -5.23
N LEU A 9 5.44 8.99 -4.09
CA LEU A 9 4.74 9.65 -3.00
C LEU A 9 5.42 10.98 -2.68
N SER A 10 4.62 12.04 -2.48
CA SER A 10 5.13 13.32 -1.96
C SER A 10 5.63 13.18 -0.53
N HIS A 11 6.73 13.85 -0.19
CA HIS A 11 7.34 13.80 1.14
C HIS A 11 6.40 14.23 2.29
N ASN A 12 5.34 14.98 1.99
CA ASN A 12 4.34 15.48 2.94
C ASN A 12 2.92 14.96 2.66
N ALA A 13 2.79 13.81 1.99
CA ALA A 13 1.51 13.26 1.57
C ALA A 13 0.55 12.95 2.73
N ASP A 14 -0.73 12.79 2.38
CA ASP A 14 -1.74 12.26 3.28
C ASP A 14 -1.76 10.73 3.16
N LEU A 15 -1.67 10.02 4.28
CA LEU A 15 -1.67 8.56 4.33
C LEU A 15 -2.83 8.04 5.16
N ILE A 16 -3.52 7.02 4.67
CA ILE A 16 -4.71 6.47 5.30
C ILE A 16 -4.30 5.48 6.40
N LYS A 17 -4.78 5.72 7.63
CA LYS A 17 -4.54 4.83 8.77
C LYS A 17 -5.03 3.41 8.48
N GLY A 18 -4.21 2.41 8.80
CA GLY A 18 -4.57 1.00 8.67
C GLY A 18 -4.53 0.44 7.24
N GLN A 19 -4.16 1.26 6.25
CA GLN A 19 -4.04 0.82 4.86
C GLN A 19 -2.60 0.46 4.51
N SER A 20 -2.43 -0.36 3.47
CA SER A 20 -1.15 -0.61 2.82
C SER A 20 -1.06 0.15 1.50
N PHE A 21 0.16 0.50 1.10
CA PHE A 21 0.44 1.08 -0.21
C PHE A 21 1.85 0.69 -0.68
N THR A 22 2.08 0.73 -1.99
CA THR A 22 3.40 0.49 -2.57
C THR A 22 4.09 1.82 -2.85
N LEU A 23 5.20 2.08 -2.17
CA LEU A 23 6.11 3.17 -2.52
C LEU A 23 7.05 2.69 -3.64
N THR A 24 7.00 3.37 -4.78
CA THR A 24 7.99 3.18 -5.85
C THR A 24 9.14 4.14 -5.62
N VAL A 25 10.36 3.61 -5.54
CA VAL A 25 11.60 4.37 -5.42
C VAL A 25 12.38 4.21 -6.72
N THR A 26 12.73 5.33 -7.36
CA THR A 26 13.44 5.34 -8.65
C THR A 26 14.75 6.10 -8.52
N LEU A 27 15.83 5.46 -8.98
CA LEU A 27 17.18 6.00 -9.01
C LEU A 27 17.63 6.14 -10.47
N ASN A 28 18.07 7.33 -10.86
CA ASN A 28 18.69 7.56 -12.16
C ASN A 28 20.16 7.19 -12.09
N ILE A 29 20.55 6.10 -12.73
CA ILE A 29 21.91 5.56 -12.70
C ILE A 29 22.70 5.97 -13.94
N GLU A 30 24.02 6.08 -13.80
CA GLU A 30 24.91 6.20 -14.95
C GLU A 30 25.00 4.86 -15.70
N SER A 31 25.26 4.93 -17.01
CA SER A 31 25.50 3.73 -17.82
C SER A 31 26.61 2.89 -17.19
N ASP A 32 26.39 1.58 -17.11
CA ASP A 32 27.31 0.58 -16.54
C ASP A 32 27.43 0.55 -14.99
N THR A 33 26.54 1.24 -14.26
CA THR A 33 26.47 1.09 -12.79
C THR A 33 26.05 -0.34 -12.41
N ASP A 34 26.90 -1.07 -11.67
CA ASP A 34 26.52 -2.36 -11.09
C ASP A 34 25.59 -2.14 -9.89
N ILE A 35 24.33 -2.52 -10.05
CA ILE A 35 23.33 -2.41 -8.99
C ILE A 35 23.12 -3.73 -8.23
N ASN A 36 23.80 -4.82 -8.61
CA ASN A 36 23.55 -6.14 -8.03
C ASN A 36 23.78 -6.14 -6.51
N GLY A 37 22.81 -6.67 -5.77
CA GLY A 37 22.85 -6.74 -4.31
C GLY A 37 22.55 -5.41 -3.60
N ASN A 38 22.31 -4.31 -4.33
CA ASN A 38 21.89 -3.07 -3.70
C ASN A 38 20.40 -3.08 -3.34
N THR A 39 20.07 -2.41 -2.24
CA THR A 39 18.71 -2.43 -1.68
C THR A 39 18.27 -1.06 -1.21
N ILE A 40 16.96 -0.83 -1.24
CA ILE A 40 16.29 0.21 -0.46
C ILE A 40 16.01 -0.30 0.95
N SER A 41 16.20 0.57 1.94
CA SER A 41 15.94 0.32 3.35
C SER A 41 15.22 1.49 3.99
N PHE A 42 14.51 1.23 5.08
CA PHE A 42 13.75 2.22 5.83
C PHE A 42 14.35 2.42 7.22
N LYS A 43 14.46 3.68 7.65
CA LYS A 43 15.03 4.06 8.96
C LYS A 43 14.16 5.12 9.63
N ASN A 44 14.38 5.33 10.93
CA ASN A 44 13.73 6.36 11.75
C ASN A 44 12.20 6.42 11.59
N TYR A 45 11.57 5.27 11.36
CA TYR A 45 10.17 5.23 11.00
C TYR A 45 9.26 5.22 12.24
N LYS A 46 8.12 5.89 12.13
CA LYS A 46 7.08 5.98 13.15
C LYS A 46 5.71 5.80 12.49
N TYR A 47 4.89 4.94 13.08
CA TYR A 47 3.52 4.64 12.64
C TYR A 47 3.39 3.97 11.26
N ILE A 48 4.45 3.34 10.79
CA ILE A 48 4.43 2.43 9.65
C ILE A 48 5.15 1.13 9.98
N THR A 49 4.84 0.09 9.22
CA THR A 49 5.61 -1.13 9.11
C THR A 49 6.16 -1.19 7.68
N PRO A 50 7.42 -0.79 7.45
CA PRO A 50 8.05 -0.93 6.14
C PRO A 50 8.39 -2.40 5.85
N PRO A 51 8.69 -2.74 4.58
CA PRO A 51 9.22 -4.06 4.25
C PRO A 51 10.66 -4.21 4.77
N ASN A 52 11.18 -5.44 4.73
CA ASN A 52 12.62 -5.66 4.84
C ASN A 52 13.36 -4.99 3.66
N ASN A 53 14.70 -5.02 3.69
CA ASN A 53 15.53 -4.50 2.60
C ASN A 53 15.03 -4.98 1.24
N THR A 54 14.64 -4.02 0.40
CA THR A 54 13.99 -4.28 -0.88
C THR A 54 15.01 -4.16 -2.00
N PRO A 55 15.21 -5.20 -2.83
CA PRO A 55 16.18 -5.16 -3.93
C PRO A 55 15.89 -4.03 -4.93
N LEU A 56 16.95 -3.39 -5.41
CA LEU A 56 16.89 -2.53 -6.59
C LEU A 56 16.96 -3.39 -7.85
N ASN A 57 16.02 -3.16 -8.76
CA ASN A 57 15.96 -3.85 -10.04
C ASN A 57 16.28 -2.89 -11.18
N LEU A 58 17.11 -3.34 -12.11
CA LEU A 58 17.47 -2.56 -13.28
C LEU A 58 16.29 -2.55 -14.23
N SER A 59 15.87 -1.36 -14.66
CA SER A 59 14.88 -1.23 -15.73
C SER A 59 15.45 -1.66 -17.09
N ASP A 60 14.56 -1.95 -18.04
CA ASP A 60 14.94 -2.42 -19.38
C ASP A 60 15.83 -1.43 -20.15
N ASP A 61 15.69 -0.12 -19.89
CA ASP A 61 16.49 0.93 -20.54
C ASP A 61 17.90 1.07 -19.96
N LYS A 62 18.19 0.37 -18.86
CA LYS A 62 19.45 0.38 -18.09
C LYS A 62 19.91 1.76 -17.62
N LYS A 63 19.00 2.73 -17.56
CA LYS A 63 19.23 4.10 -17.06
C LYS A 63 18.57 4.34 -15.71
N THR A 64 17.60 3.49 -15.35
CA THR A 64 16.94 3.59 -14.04
C THR A 64 17.01 2.28 -13.27
N ALA A 65 17.14 2.39 -11.95
CA ALA A 65 16.94 1.30 -11.01
C ALA A 65 15.70 1.58 -10.15
N ILE A 66 14.85 0.58 -9.96
CA ILE A 66 13.53 0.71 -9.35
C ILE A 66 13.37 -0.31 -8.22
N ALA A 67 12.80 0.13 -7.10
CA ALA A 67 12.35 -0.73 -6.02
C ALA A 67 10.88 -0.45 -5.70
N TYR A 68 10.14 -1.52 -5.38
CA TYR A 68 8.74 -1.48 -4.97
C TYR A 68 8.65 -1.90 -3.50
N CYS A 69 8.31 -0.94 -2.64
CA CYS A 69 8.31 -1.13 -1.20
C CYS A 69 6.88 -1.12 -0.66
N ASP A 70 6.36 -2.27 -0.25
CA ASP A 70 5.02 -2.36 0.34
C ASP A 70 5.05 -1.94 1.81
N ILE A 71 4.38 -0.83 2.12
CA ILE A 71 4.37 -0.21 3.45
C ILE A 71 2.97 -0.33 4.04
N ILE A 72 2.89 -0.74 5.30
CA ILE A 72 1.64 -0.76 6.06
C ILE A 72 1.60 0.46 7.00
N VAL A 73 0.54 1.26 6.92
CA VAL A 73 0.29 2.37 7.84
C VAL A 73 -0.42 1.84 9.08
N HIS A 74 0.04 2.20 10.27
CA HIS A 74 -0.59 1.74 11.52
C HIS A 74 -2.01 2.31 11.65
N GLY A 75 -2.95 1.50 12.13
CA GLY A 75 -4.34 1.94 12.33
C GLY A 75 -4.53 2.90 13.51
N LYS A 76 -3.67 2.79 14.54
CA LYS A 76 -3.74 3.59 15.77
C LYS A 76 -2.62 4.63 15.78
N ILE A 77 -2.96 5.85 15.36
CA ILE A 77 -2.05 7.01 15.40
C ILE A 77 -2.72 8.11 16.23
N PRO A 78 -2.08 8.60 17.30
CA PRO A 78 -2.62 9.66 18.15
C PRO A 78 -2.95 10.93 17.37
N LYS A 79 -3.82 11.78 17.95
CA LYS A 79 -4.17 13.07 17.35
C LYS A 79 -2.95 13.99 17.32
N ASN A 80 -2.81 14.77 16.23
CA ASN A 80 -1.71 15.72 15.98
C ASN A 80 -0.32 15.09 15.80
N GLU A 81 -0.24 13.77 15.65
CA GLU A 81 1.00 13.07 15.31
C GLU A 81 1.18 12.97 13.78
N LYS A 82 2.45 12.83 13.37
CA LYS A 82 2.86 12.67 11.97
C LYS A 82 3.39 11.26 11.74
N ILE A 83 3.19 10.76 10.52
CA ILE A 83 3.87 9.55 10.04
C ILE A 83 5.23 9.99 9.52
N ILE A 84 6.30 9.42 10.08
CA ILE A 84 7.67 9.79 9.73
C ILE A 84 8.40 8.55 9.27
N PHE A 85 9.20 8.66 8.20
CA PHE A 85 10.14 7.62 7.80
C PHE A 85 11.22 8.17 6.88
N ASP A 86 12.42 7.59 6.99
CA ASP A 86 13.52 7.85 6.07
C ASP A 86 13.68 6.68 5.11
N VAL A 87 13.92 6.99 3.84
CA VAL A 87 14.22 6.01 2.78
C VAL A 87 15.68 6.16 2.40
N ASP A 88 16.42 5.06 2.45
CA ASP A 88 17.85 5.03 2.20
C ASP A 88 18.22 3.92 1.22
N THR A 89 19.39 4.03 0.59
CA THR A 89 19.89 3.03 -0.36
C THR A 89 21.30 2.63 -0.02
N THR A 90 21.66 1.37 -0.28
CA THR A 90 23.05 0.91 -0.20
C THR A 90 23.88 1.37 -1.39
N LEU A 91 23.24 1.79 -2.49
CA LEU A 91 23.92 2.29 -3.68
C LEU A 91 24.53 3.66 -3.37
N SER A 92 25.86 3.75 -3.44
CA SER A 92 26.59 4.98 -3.11
C SER A 92 26.23 6.15 -4.03
N GLY A 93 26.35 7.37 -3.51
CA GLY A 93 26.17 8.60 -4.30
C GLY A 93 24.74 9.14 -4.30
N TYR A 94 23.81 8.49 -3.61
CA TYR A 94 22.42 8.93 -3.48
C TYR A 94 22.13 9.58 -2.13
N GLN A 95 21.19 10.53 -2.13
CA GLN A 95 20.69 11.18 -0.92
C GLN A 95 19.45 10.44 -0.40
N SER A 96 19.44 10.13 0.91
CA SER A 96 18.26 9.60 1.60
C SER A 96 17.08 10.57 1.54
N GLY A 97 15.86 10.03 1.41
CA GLY A 97 14.62 10.82 1.46
C GLY A 97 14.02 10.84 2.85
N HIS A 98 13.46 11.99 3.25
CA HIS A 98 12.77 12.16 4.53
C HIS A 98 11.30 12.46 4.31
N PHE A 99 10.42 11.67 4.92
CA PHE A 99 8.97 11.80 4.79
C PHE A 99 8.34 12.22 6.11
N GLU A 100 7.46 13.21 6.05
CA GLU A 100 6.63 13.68 7.15
C GLU A 100 5.16 13.79 6.68
N CYS A 101 4.48 12.64 6.68
CA CYS A 101 3.14 12.48 6.14
C CYS A 101 2.05 12.76 7.20
N THR A 102 0.88 13.21 6.74
CA THR A 102 -0.27 13.46 7.62
C THR A 102 -1.18 12.24 7.65
N PRO A 103 -1.46 11.66 8.84
CA PRO A 103 -2.34 10.51 8.94
C PRO A 103 -3.82 10.94 8.78
N ARG A 104 -4.54 10.28 7.87
CA ARG A 104 -5.97 10.49 7.61
C ARG A 104 -6.78 9.25 7.93
N THR A 105 -8.03 9.47 8.31
CA THR A 105 -9.05 8.42 8.37
C THR A 105 -9.97 8.60 7.18
N ILE A 106 -10.43 7.49 6.60
CA ILE A 106 -11.59 7.52 5.73
C ILE A 106 -12.81 7.71 6.64
N ASP A 107 -13.59 8.76 6.37
CA ASP A 107 -14.92 8.88 6.95
C ASP A 107 -15.88 8.09 6.06
N GLU A 108 -16.42 7.00 6.59
CA GLU A 108 -17.37 6.12 5.89
C GLU A 108 -18.61 6.86 5.39
N ASN A 109 -19.02 7.95 6.06
CA ASN A 109 -20.17 8.75 5.67
C ASN A 109 -19.87 9.67 4.46
N THR A 110 -18.59 9.82 4.11
CA THR A 110 -18.16 10.61 2.96
C THR A 110 -17.87 9.75 1.73
N LEU A 111 -17.85 8.42 1.88
CA LEU A 111 -17.59 7.51 0.78
C LEU A 111 -18.89 7.24 0.01
N ILE A 112 -19.12 8.01 -1.06
CA ILE A 112 -20.22 7.72 -1.98
C ILE A 112 -19.74 6.68 -2.99
N LEU A 113 -20.13 5.43 -2.77
CA LEU A 113 -20.04 4.38 -3.79
C LEU A 113 -21.15 4.61 -4.80
N THR A 114 -20.77 5.08 -5.98
CA THR A 114 -21.71 5.20 -7.11
C THR A 114 -21.60 3.94 -7.95
N VAL A 115 -22.72 3.26 -8.15
CA VAL A 115 -22.83 2.18 -9.14
C VAL A 115 -23.28 2.83 -10.44
N ASP A 116 -22.45 2.76 -11.47
CA ASP A 116 -22.73 3.39 -12.78
C ASP A 116 -23.97 2.80 -13.46
N ASN A 117 -24.41 1.62 -13.02
CA ASN A 117 -25.63 0.98 -13.50
C ASN A 117 -26.78 1.24 -12.53
N ASN A 118 -27.93 1.62 -13.09
CA ASN A 118 -29.21 1.71 -12.36
C ASN A 118 -29.64 0.36 -11.75
N PHE A 119 -29.02 -0.74 -12.17
CA PHE A 119 -29.32 -2.09 -11.74
C PHE A 119 -28.02 -2.87 -11.51
N LEU A 120 -27.94 -3.60 -10.41
CA LEU A 120 -26.96 -4.67 -10.24
C LEU A 120 -27.60 -5.92 -10.85
N ASP A 121 -27.01 -6.44 -11.92
CA ASP A 121 -27.45 -7.72 -12.48
C ASP A 121 -27.19 -8.81 -11.45
N LEU A 122 -28.26 -9.53 -11.08
CA LEU A 122 -28.11 -10.75 -10.30
C LEU A 122 -27.41 -11.78 -11.19
N PRO A 123 -26.41 -12.53 -10.68
CA PRO A 123 -25.80 -13.61 -11.45
C PRO A 123 -26.88 -14.59 -11.91
N SER A 124 -26.86 -14.96 -13.19
CA SER A 124 -27.89 -15.75 -13.88
C SER A 124 -27.85 -17.25 -13.58
N GLY A 125 -27.31 -17.65 -12.43
CA GLY A 125 -27.22 -19.04 -11.99
C GLY A 125 -28.11 -19.32 -10.77
N GLU A 126 -28.39 -20.59 -10.49
CA GLU A 126 -28.97 -20.97 -9.20
C GLU A 126 -28.09 -20.44 -8.06
N ASN A 127 -28.71 -19.76 -7.11
CA ASN A 127 -28.06 -19.38 -5.86
C ASN A 127 -27.88 -20.67 -5.04
N ASN A 128 -26.87 -21.46 -5.39
CA ASN A 128 -26.55 -22.72 -4.74
C ASN A 128 -25.36 -22.47 -3.80
N PRO A 129 -25.59 -21.98 -2.56
CA PRO A 129 -24.55 -22.03 -1.56
C PRO A 129 -24.18 -23.50 -1.38
N SER A 130 -23.00 -23.90 -1.84
CA SER A 130 -22.51 -25.29 -1.82
C SER A 130 -22.23 -25.84 -0.41
N LEU A 131 -22.87 -25.26 0.61
CA LEU A 131 -22.67 -25.57 2.01
C LEU A 131 -24.02 -25.70 2.71
N THR A 132 -24.75 -26.76 2.38
CA THR A 132 -25.71 -27.32 3.32
C THR A 132 -24.94 -27.81 4.56
N GLY A 133 -24.78 -26.95 5.56
CA GLY A 133 -24.48 -27.40 6.92
C GLY A 133 -23.35 -26.74 7.71
N THR A 134 -22.77 -25.61 7.29
CA THR A 134 -21.83 -24.88 8.16
C THR A 134 -22.52 -23.71 8.84
N THR A 135 -22.67 -23.81 10.16
CA THR A 135 -23.12 -22.74 11.06
C THR A 135 -22.29 -21.48 10.83
N CYS A 136 -22.96 -20.33 10.68
CA CYS A 136 -22.31 -19.03 10.56
C CYS A 136 -21.34 -18.79 11.74
N SER A 137 -20.10 -18.43 11.42
CA SER A 137 -19.12 -18.03 12.42
C SER A 137 -19.52 -16.66 12.99
N ASN A 138 -19.68 -16.56 14.31
CA ASN A 138 -20.04 -15.31 14.99
C ASN A 138 -18.86 -14.33 15.12
N ILE A 139 -17.84 -14.44 14.26
CA ILE A 139 -16.66 -13.58 14.29
C ILE A 139 -16.99 -12.28 13.55
N LEU A 140 -16.99 -11.18 14.30
CA LEU A 140 -17.23 -9.84 13.79
C LEU A 140 -16.17 -9.50 12.71
N GLY A 141 -16.59 -9.41 11.44
CA GLY A 141 -15.73 -9.00 10.31
C GLY A 141 -15.58 -10.01 9.18
N GLU A 142 -16.17 -11.21 9.27
CA GLU A 142 -16.26 -12.13 8.13
C GLU A 142 -17.53 -11.86 7.30
N THR A 143 -17.41 -12.01 5.98
CA THR A 143 -18.43 -11.66 4.99
C THR A 143 -19.71 -12.48 5.18
N TYR A 144 -20.86 -11.81 5.22
CA TYR A 144 -22.16 -12.44 5.47
C TYR A 144 -22.60 -13.32 4.29
N CYS A 145 -23.01 -14.56 4.59
CA CYS A 145 -23.90 -15.32 3.71
C CYS A 145 -25.27 -14.63 3.70
N THR A 146 -25.83 -14.35 2.53
CA THR A 146 -27.20 -13.84 2.43
C THR A 146 -28.19 -14.97 2.67
N GLU A 147 -28.99 -14.86 3.73
CA GLU A 147 -30.07 -15.80 4.00
C GLU A 147 -31.19 -15.59 2.98
N SER A 148 -31.25 -16.43 1.94
CA SER A 148 -32.33 -16.44 0.96
C SER A 148 -33.53 -17.17 1.54
N THR A 149 -34.47 -16.45 2.14
CA THR A 149 -35.79 -16.98 2.49
C THR A 149 -36.78 -16.73 1.35
N TYR A 150 -36.89 -17.69 0.41
CA TYR A 150 -38.08 -17.76 -0.44
C TYR A 150 -39.20 -18.44 0.34
N ARG A 151 -40.26 -17.69 0.68
CA ARG A 151 -41.54 -18.23 1.10
C ARG A 151 -42.47 -18.28 -0.12
N TYR A 152 -42.91 -19.48 -0.49
CA TYR A 152 -44.16 -19.71 -1.23
C TYR A 152 -45.21 -20.21 -0.25
#